data_AF-A0A2P2N9W2-F1
#
_entry.id   AF-A0A2P2N9W2-F1
#
_cell.length_a   1.000
_cell.length_b   1.000
_cell.length_c   1.000
_cell.angle_alpha   90.00
_cell.angle_beta   90.00
_cell.angle_gamma   90.00
#
_symmetry.space_group_name_H-M   'P 1'
#
loop_
_entity.id
_entity.type
_entity.pdbx_description
1 polymer ?
#
loop_
_entity_poly.entity_id
_entity_poly.type
_entity_poly.pdbx_seq_one_letter_code
_entity_poly.pdbx_strand_id
1 'polypeptide(L)'
;MENPGRYGFKESLKVCCGSGDPPYNFNRFVTCGSRPTSPCPNPSRYINWDGVHLTEAMYNVLTNMFVSGTFSHPPFGSLLDRKPRRE
;
A
#
# COMPACT_ATOMS: atom_id res chain seq x y z
N MET A 1 9.73 -3.80 -2.79
CA MET A 1 8.98 -4.78 -3.59
C MET A 1 9.74 -5.00 -4.89
N GLU A 2 10.20 -6.22 -5.16
CA GLU A 2 11.11 -6.51 -6.30
C GLU A 2 10.42 -6.51 -7.68
N ASN A 3 9.10 -6.76 -7.74
CA ASN A 3 8.33 -6.67 -8.99
C ASN A 3 6.96 -5.98 -8.77
N PRO A 4 6.94 -4.64 -8.64
CA PRO A 4 5.71 -3.89 -8.40
C PRO A 4 4.72 -3.98 -9.57
N GLY A 5 5.21 -4.15 -10.80
CA GLY A 5 4.38 -4.28 -11.99
C GLY A 5 3.47 -5.52 -11.97
N ARG A 6 3.89 -6.61 -11.32
CA ARG A 6 3.05 -7.82 -11.12
C ARG A 6 1.75 -7.52 -10.37
N TYR A 7 1.74 -6.46 -9.56
CA TYR A 7 0.58 -6.05 -8.76
C TYR A 7 -0.12 -4.80 -9.34
N GLY A 8 0.23 -4.39 -10.57
CA GLY A 8 -0.38 -3.25 -11.25
C GLY A 8 0.21 -1.88 -10.88
N PHE A 9 1.23 -1.84 -10.01
CA PHE A 9 1.90 -0.59 -9.66
C PHE A 9 2.85 -0.13 -10.76
N LYS A 10 2.80 1.17 -11.08
CA LYS A 10 3.71 1.84 -12.00
C LYS A 10 4.66 2.80 -11.29
N GLU A 11 4.28 3.26 -10.09
CA GLU A 11 5.04 4.24 -9.32
C GLU A 11 5.35 3.67 -7.93
N SER A 12 6.60 3.25 -7.76
CA SER A 12 7.09 2.66 -6.51
C SER A 12 7.78 3.65 -5.57
N LEU A 13 8.30 4.76 -6.12
CA LEU A 13 9.10 5.74 -5.38
C LEU A 13 8.32 7.02 -5.06
N LYS A 14 7.55 7.54 -6.00
CA LYS A 14 6.79 8.78 -5.79
C LYS A 14 5.62 8.55 -4.83
N VAL A 15 5.33 9.56 -4.01
CA VAL A 15 4.07 9.62 -3.26
C VAL A 15 2.94 10.08 -4.19
N CYS A 16 1.74 9.51 -4.01
CA CYS A 16 0.57 9.90 -4.78
C CYS A 16 0.06 11.29 -4.37
N CYS A 17 -0.11 11.54 -3.07
CA CYS A 17 -0.49 12.83 -2.52
C CYS A 17 0.74 13.53 -1.94
N GLY A 18 1.19 14.58 -2.62
CA GLY A 18 2.38 15.29 -2.19
C GLY A 18 2.69 16.51 -3.03
N SER A 19 3.85 17.06 -2.72
CA SER A 19 4.49 18.15 -3.43
C SER A 19 5.97 18.07 -3.14
N GLY A 20 6.79 18.57 -4.07
CA GLY A 20 8.23 18.58 -3.94
C GLY A 20 8.87 18.02 -5.19
N ASP A 21 10.19 17.91 -5.15
CA ASP A 21 10.95 17.58 -6.35
C ASP A 21 11.05 16.06 -6.56
N PRO A 22 11.37 15.63 -7.79
CA PRO A 22 11.84 14.28 -8.05
C PRO A 22 12.99 13.89 -7.11
N PRO A 23 13.14 12.59 -6.79
CA PRO A 23 12.38 11.48 -7.35
C PRO A 23 11.10 11.14 -6.59
N TYR A 24 10.79 11.81 -5.47
CA TYR A 24 9.77 11.34 -4.52
C TYR A 24 8.46 12.13 -4.55
N ASN A 25 8.45 13.38 -5.06
CA ASN A 25 7.29 14.28 -4.95
C ASN A 25 6.83 14.48 -3.49
N PHE A 26 7.76 14.45 -2.54
CA PHE A 26 7.49 14.45 -1.11
C PHE A 26 8.20 15.60 -0.40
N ASN A 27 7.48 16.26 0.51
CA ASN A 27 8.02 17.26 1.41
C ASN A 27 7.58 16.95 2.84
N ARG A 28 8.54 16.60 3.70
CA ARG A 28 8.28 16.19 5.10
C ARG A 28 7.58 17.25 5.96
N PHE A 29 7.60 18.52 5.54
CA PHE A 29 6.99 19.63 6.27
C PHE A 29 5.62 20.02 5.74
N VAL A 30 5.16 19.38 4.65
CA VAL A 30 3.86 19.67 4.03
C VAL A 30 3.10 18.36 3.88
N THR A 31 2.15 18.13 4.78
CA THR A 31 1.32 16.92 4.79
C THR A 31 0.26 16.94 3.68
N CYS A 32 -0.13 15.76 3.20
CA CYS A 32 -1.25 15.61 2.28
C CYS A 32 -2.51 16.30 2.84
N GLY A 33 -3.21 17.06 1.99
CA GLY A 33 -4.36 17.88 2.39
C GLY A 33 -4.01 19.33 2.73
N SER A 34 -2.71 19.63 2.91
CA SER A 34 -2.21 21.00 3.02
C SER A 34 -1.74 21.51 1.66
N ARG A 35 -1.88 22.81 1.38
CA ARG A 35 -1.23 23.41 0.20
C ARG A 35 0.30 23.42 0.41
N PRO A 36 1.12 23.17 -0.63
CA PRO A 36 0.76 22.98 -2.05
C PRO A 36 0.60 21.51 -2.49
N THR A 37 0.26 20.56 -1.60
CA THR A 37 0.08 19.15 -2.01
C THR A 37 -1.13 18.94 -2.90
N SER A 38 -1.05 17.92 -3.75
CA SER A 38 -2.17 17.44 -4.54
C SER A 38 -2.14 15.92 -4.69
N PRO A 39 -3.30 15.24 -4.79
CA PRO A 39 -3.35 13.81 -5.04
C PRO A 39 -3.05 13.49 -6.51
N CYS A 40 -2.46 12.32 -6.74
CA CYS A 40 -2.22 11.81 -8.08
C CYS A 40 -3.54 11.39 -8.75
N PRO A 41 -3.61 11.36 -10.11
CA PRO A 41 -4.86 11.03 -10.81
C PRO A 41 -5.33 9.58 -10.65
N ASN A 42 -4.42 8.66 -10.34
CA ASN A 42 -4.75 7.25 -10.17
C ASN A 42 -3.95 6.62 -9.01
N PRO A 43 -4.49 6.66 -7.78
CA PRO A 43 -3.86 6.07 -6.60
C PRO A 43 -3.60 4.56 -6.73
N SER A 44 -4.34 3.82 -7.56
CA SER A 44 -4.18 2.37 -7.69
C SER A 44 -2.88 1.95 -8.37
N ARG A 45 -2.18 2.90 -9.02
CA ARG A 45 -0.88 2.68 -9.68
C ARG A 45 0.32 3.05 -8.80
N TYR A 46 0.09 3.57 -7.59
CA TYR A 46 1.12 4.04 -6.68
C TYR A 46 1.23 3.11 -5.47
N ILE A 47 2.44 2.90 -4.97
CA ILE A 47 2.66 2.20 -3.69
C ILE A 47 2.42 3.13 -2.51
N ASN A 48 3.01 4.33 -2.54
CA ASN A 48 2.99 5.29 -1.44
C ASN A 48 1.86 6.31 -1.62
N TRP A 49 1.11 6.56 -0.55
CA TRP A 49 0.11 7.62 -0.52
C TRP A 49 0.76 8.98 -0.27
N ASP A 50 1.35 9.21 0.90
CA ASP A 50 1.84 10.53 1.33
C ASP A 50 3.28 10.52 1.88
N GLY A 51 3.98 9.38 1.77
CA GLY A 51 5.34 9.19 2.28
C GLY A 51 5.39 8.56 3.68
N VAL A 52 4.24 8.41 4.35
CA VAL A 52 4.10 7.69 5.63
C VAL A 52 3.16 6.49 5.46
N HIS A 53 2.07 6.69 4.72
CA HIS A 53 1.04 5.68 4.47
C HIS A 53 1.17 5.07 3.07
N LEU A 54 0.71 3.83 2.94
CA LEU A 54 0.56 3.17 1.65
C LEU A 54 -0.79 3.53 1.01
N THR A 55 -0.90 3.38 -0.30
CA THR A 55 -2.21 3.48 -0.98
C THR A 55 -3.10 2.29 -0.60
N GLU A 56 -4.41 2.45 -0.74
CA GLU A 56 -5.37 1.36 -0.58
C GLU A 56 -5.01 0.14 -1.45
N ALA A 57 -4.56 0.37 -2.70
CA ALA A 57 -4.15 -0.70 -3.59
C ALA A 57 -2.97 -1.51 -3.03
N MET A 58 -1.99 -0.86 -2.41
CA MET A 58 -0.89 -1.57 -1.77
C MET A 58 -1.33 -2.28 -0.49
N TYR A 59 -2.21 -1.68 0.32
CA TYR A 59 -2.79 -2.38 1.47
C TYR A 59 -3.58 -3.63 1.05
N ASN A 60 -4.33 -3.59 -0.04
CA ASN A 60 -5.04 -4.77 -0.58
C ASN A 60 -4.06 -5.90 -0.95
N VAL A 61 -2.92 -5.56 -1.57
CA VAL A 61 -1.87 -6.55 -1.87
C VAL A 61 -1.30 -7.16 -0.59
N LEU A 62 -0.95 -6.33 0.40
CA LEU A 62 -0.42 -6.81 1.68
C LEU A 62 -1.42 -7.70 2.42
N THR A 63 -2.68 -7.27 2.53
CA THR A 63 -3.73 -8.05 3.19
C THR A 63 -3.90 -9.42 2.53
N ASN A 64 -3.90 -9.49 1.19
CA ASN A 64 -3.97 -10.77 0.49
C ASN A 64 -2.76 -11.67 0.77
N MET A 65 -1.55 -11.10 0.89
CA MET A 65 -0.35 -11.87 1.25
C MET A 65 -0.45 -12.48 2.67
N PHE A 66 -1.07 -11.78 3.62
CA PHE A 66 -1.27 -12.29 4.98
C PHE A 66 -2.44 -13.26 5.11
N VAL A 67 -3.61 -12.91 4.54
CA VAL A 67 -4.86 -13.65 4.71
C VAL A 67 -4.90 -14.90 3.82
N SER A 68 -4.44 -14.79 2.58
CA SER A 68 -4.49 -15.87 1.58
C SER A 68 -3.12 -16.45 1.26
N GLY A 69 -2.04 -15.82 1.70
CA GLY A 69 -0.68 -16.27 1.47
C GLY A 69 -0.03 -16.90 2.70
N THR A 70 1.30 -16.96 2.66
CA THR A 70 2.15 -17.59 3.69
C THR A 70 2.94 -16.55 4.50
N PHE A 71 2.53 -15.28 4.48
CA PHE A 71 3.21 -14.19 5.19
C PHE A 71 2.77 -14.03 6.65
N SER A 72 1.90 -14.91 7.15
CA SER A 72 1.59 -15.05 8.57
C SER A 72 2.08 -16.39 9.08
N HIS A 73 2.55 -16.43 10.34
CA HIS A 73 2.91 -17.69 10.99
C HIS A 73 2.14 -17.85 12.31
N PRO A 74 1.29 -18.89 12.44
CA PRO A 74 0.95 -19.85 11.38
C PRO A 74 0.14 -19.18 10.23
N PRO A 75 0.07 -19.77 9.02
CA PRO A 75 -0.70 -19.20 7.92
C PRO A 75 -2.15 -18.96 8.33
N PHE A 76 -2.75 -17.85 7.92
CA PHE A 76 -4.08 -17.46 8.40
C PHE A 76 -5.15 -18.53 8.12
N GLY A 77 -5.10 -19.17 6.94
CA GLY A 77 -5.99 -20.30 6.61
C GLY A 77 -5.94 -21.44 7.64
N SER A 78 -4.76 -21.76 8.17
CA SER A 78 -4.61 -22.81 9.18
C SER A 78 -5.25 -22.45 10.53
N LEU A 79 -5.40 -21.16 10.83
CA LEU A 79 -6.12 -20.70 12.01
C LEU A 79 -7.64 -20.83 11.81
N LEU A 80 -8.12 -20.60 10.59
CA LEU A 80 -9.52 -20.80 10.24
C LEU A 80 -9.91 -22.28 10.33
N ASP A 81 -9.06 -23.18 9.84
CA ASP A 81 -9.28 -24.63 9.89
C ASP A 81 -9.37 -25.17 11.34
N ARG A 82 -8.70 -24.50 12.29
CA ARG A 82 -8.73 -24.85 13.71
C ARG A 82 -9.94 -24.29 14.44
N LYS A 83 -10.71 -23.39 13.83
CA LYS A 83 -11.86 -22.78 14.48
C LYS A 83 -12.97 -23.83 14.64
N PRO A 84 -13.44 -24.12 15.87
CA PRO A 84 -14.54 -25.05 16.07
C PRO A 84 -15.76 -24.56 15.28
N ARG A 85 -16.37 -25.45 14.49
CA ARG A 85 -17.68 -25.17 13.89
C ARG A 85 -18.67 -24.98 15.04
N ARG A 86 -19.33 -23.82 15.07
CA ARG A 86 -20.48 -23.64 15.96
C ARG A 86 -21.58 -24.54 15.42
N GLU A 87 -22.02 -25.48 16.25
CA GLU A 87 -23.24 -26.27 16.02
C GLU A 87 -24.47 -25.37 15.91
#